data_AF-A0A0W0F072-F1
#
_entry.id   AF-A0A0W0F072-F1
#
_cell.length_a   1.000
_cell.length_b   1.000
_cell.length_c   1.000
_cell.angle_alpha   90.00
_cell.angle_beta   90.00
_cell.angle_gamma   90.00
#
_symmetry.space_group_name_H-M   'P 1'
#
loop_
_entity.id
_entity.type
_entity.pdbx_description
1 polymer ?
#
loop_
_entity_poly.entity_id
_entity_poly.type
_entity_poly.pdbx_seq_one_letter_code
_entity_poly.pdbx_strand_id
1 'polypeptide(L)'
;MFSAGMVHRDISTGNLLVSEVDGELRCKITDLEYAKKVGESSRSPQDVKTGTPFFMALEIEAGNYLFSSQKETFPESEILLDPSNLLRSVLANESTRDKTDTPSLVRYNYLHDLESLFWILMYFLFIMHPEDDELDEAIISHRMRKFRKLFPSSLGFEDFPYNGARIEFLRGNAGVQLEFASSVPERFRVTLQFATFIAKFLKKEYERVEASSQLTTDKYSSEPYKLLHSYLDVLASAKEGVWLGKVVEIPEKLVGGTNGSEQSTANAKRKAEELLSIKEGKRSRQG
;
A
#
# COMPACT_ATOMS: atom_id res chain seq x y z
N MET A 1 12.03 14.04 4.12
CA MET A 1 11.62 13.77 2.71
C MET A 1 10.89 14.96 2.12
N PHE A 2 9.68 15.29 2.60
CA PHE A 2 8.89 16.46 2.12
C PHE A 2 9.69 17.76 1.99
N SER A 3 10.32 18.23 3.07
CA SER A 3 11.08 19.49 3.07
C SER A 3 12.29 19.50 2.12
N ALA A 4 12.76 18.32 1.70
CA ALA A 4 13.87 18.16 0.77
C ALA A 4 13.41 18.01 -0.69
N GLY A 5 12.10 18.03 -0.97
CA GLY A 5 11.59 17.85 -2.33
C GLY A 5 11.61 16.39 -2.82
N MET A 6 11.74 15.42 -1.90
CA MET A 6 12.02 14.01 -2.21
C MET A 6 10.89 13.08 -1.79
N VAL A 7 10.68 12.02 -2.57
CA VAL A 7 9.81 10.87 -2.30
C VAL A 7 10.70 9.65 -2.11
N HIS A 8 10.47 8.85 -1.07
CA HIS A 8 11.27 7.69 -0.72
C HIS A 8 11.03 6.49 -1.64
N ARG A 9 9.75 6.21 -1.96
CA ARG A 9 9.31 5.17 -2.89
C ARG A 9 9.47 3.71 -2.44
N ASP A 10 10.06 3.47 -1.28
CA ASP A 10 10.25 2.13 -0.72
C ASP A 10 10.04 2.14 0.80
N ILE A 11 8.99 2.83 1.25
CA ILE A 11 8.59 2.77 2.65
C ILE A 11 7.99 1.38 2.91
N SER A 12 8.68 0.60 3.75
CA SER A 12 8.32 -0.76 4.12
C SER A 12 8.69 -1.04 5.57
N THR A 13 8.15 -2.11 6.15
CA THR A 13 8.55 -2.55 7.51
C THR A 13 10.05 -2.84 7.63
N GLY A 14 10.73 -3.24 6.55
CA GLY A 14 12.18 -3.47 6.52
C GLY A 14 13.03 -2.20 6.52
N ASN A 15 12.45 -1.07 6.07
CA ASN A 15 13.12 0.23 5.98
C ASN A 15 12.77 1.17 7.15
N LEU A 16 12.08 0.65 8.18
CA LEU A 16 11.79 1.34 9.42
C LEU A 16 12.64 0.74 10.55
N LEU A 17 13.61 1.50 11.04
CA LEU A 17 14.39 1.12 12.21
C LEU A 17 13.74 1.67 13.47
N VAL A 18 13.26 0.77 14.33
CA VAL A 18 12.66 1.09 15.62
C VAL A 18 13.65 0.75 16.72
N SER A 19 13.87 1.69 17.64
CA SER A 19 14.70 1.51 18.83
C SER A 19 14.08 2.24 20.02
N GLU A 20 14.11 1.63 21.18
CA GLU A 20 13.78 2.32 22.43
C GLU A 20 15.01 3.10 22.92
N VAL A 21 14.85 4.39 23.17
CA VAL A 21 15.91 5.26 23.70
C VAL A 21 15.30 6.09 24.82
N ASP A 22 15.85 5.97 26.02
CA ASP A 22 15.37 6.66 27.23
C ASP A 22 13.89 6.37 27.56
N GLY A 23 13.41 5.15 27.27
CA GLY A 23 12.02 4.75 27.48
C GLY A 23 11.04 5.24 26.39
N GLU A 24 11.54 5.92 25.35
CA GLU A 24 10.75 6.35 24.21
C GLU A 24 11.05 5.49 22.98
N LEU A 25 10.00 4.98 22.33
CA LEU A 25 10.13 4.35 21.02
C LEU A 25 10.46 5.41 19.97
N ARG A 26 11.63 5.28 19.34
CA ARG A 26 12.07 6.12 18.22
C ARG A 26 12.09 5.29 16.95
N CYS A 27 11.49 5.82 15.89
CA CYS A 27 11.51 5.23 14.56
C CYS A 27 12.30 6.13 13.59
N LYS A 28 13.16 5.53 12.77
CA LYS A 28 13.88 6.20 11.69
C LYS A 28 13.67 5.46 10.37
N ILE A 29 13.38 6.23 9.33
CA ILE A 29 13.34 5.73 7.95
C ILE A 29 14.76 5.59 7.42
N THR A 30 15.05 4.48 6.76
CA THR A 30 16.36 4.19 6.13
C THR A 30 16.21 3.80 4.67
N ASP A 31 17.34 3.62 4.00
CA ASP A 31 17.43 3.12 2.62
C ASP A 31 16.87 4.07 1.55
N LEU A 32 17.65 5.11 1.26
CA LEU A 32 17.28 6.15 0.29
C LEU A 32 17.72 5.82 -1.14
N GLU A 33 18.10 4.58 -1.45
CA GLU A 33 18.66 4.23 -2.76
C GLU A 33 17.69 4.42 -3.92
N TYR A 34 16.38 4.35 -3.64
CA TYR A 34 15.31 4.57 -4.62
C TYR A 34 14.67 5.96 -4.54
N ALA A 35 15.14 6.83 -3.65
CA ALA A 35 14.54 8.14 -3.46
C ALA A 35 14.64 9.00 -4.73
N LYS A 36 13.55 9.68 -5.09
CA LYS A 36 13.47 10.56 -6.28
C LYS A 36 12.91 11.92 -5.93
N LYS A 37 13.17 12.90 -6.81
CA LYS A 37 12.49 14.20 -6.70
C LYS A 37 11.01 14.04 -7.01
N VAL A 38 10.22 14.84 -6.30
CA VAL A 38 8.79 14.96 -6.55
C VAL A 38 8.53 15.36 -8.01
N GLY A 39 7.54 14.74 -8.65
CA GLY A 39 7.16 14.98 -10.04
C GLY A 39 7.95 14.19 -11.09
N GLU A 40 8.98 13.42 -10.70
CA GLU A 40 9.65 12.49 -11.62
C GLU A 40 8.71 11.35 -12.05
N SER A 41 8.87 10.89 -13.30
CA SER A 41 8.04 9.80 -13.85
C SER A 41 8.45 8.44 -13.30
N SER A 42 7.48 7.52 -13.27
CA SER A 42 7.69 6.10 -12.91
C SER A 42 8.41 5.27 -14.00
N ARG A 43 9.07 5.91 -14.97
CA ARG A 43 9.52 5.29 -16.23
C ARG A 43 10.92 4.68 -16.20
N SER A 44 11.62 4.68 -15.07
CA SER A 44 12.99 4.12 -15.05
C SER A 44 12.97 2.59 -14.87
N PRO A 45 13.90 1.83 -15.47
CA PRO A 45 13.98 0.38 -15.32
C PRO A 45 14.10 -0.10 -13.87
N GLN A 46 14.60 0.77 -12.98
CA GLN A 46 14.63 0.54 -11.54
C GLN A 46 13.20 0.54 -10.96
N ASP A 47 12.25 1.27 -11.53
CA ASP A 47 10.89 1.46 -10.98
C ASP A 47 9.98 0.24 -11.16
N VAL A 48 10.28 -0.64 -12.14
CA VAL A 48 9.44 -1.82 -12.48
C VAL A 48 9.50 -2.93 -11.42
N LYS A 49 10.43 -2.85 -10.46
CA LYS A 49 10.63 -3.87 -9.41
C LYS A 49 10.91 -3.31 -8.01
N THR A 50 10.84 -1.99 -7.81
CA THR A 50 11.14 -1.38 -6.51
C THR A 50 9.91 -1.26 -5.65
N GLY A 51 10.02 -1.67 -4.39
CA GLY A 51 8.93 -1.67 -3.43
C GLY A 51 8.66 -3.07 -2.89
N THR A 52 8.33 -3.16 -1.61
CA THR A 52 7.64 -4.35 -1.09
C THR A 52 6.20 -4.32 -1.64
N PRO A 53 5.74 -5.29 -2.45
CA PRO A 53 4.45 -5.19 -3.17
C PRO A 53 3.24 -4.83 -2.30
N PHE A 54 3.24 -5.29 -1.04
CA PHE A 54 2.20 -5.00 -0.07
C PHE A 54 2.07 -3.51 0.30
N PHE A 55 3.14 -2.74 0.19
CA PHE A 55 3.19 -1.34 0.64
C PHE A 55 3.35 -0.36 -0.53
N MET A 56 3.44 -0.85 -1.76
CA MET A 56 3.49 0.02 -2.94
C MET A 56 2.19 0.81 -3.08
N ALA A 57 2.30 2.08 -3.45
CA ALA A 57 1.14 2.92 -3.77
C ALA A 57 0.42 2.38 -5.01
N LEU A 58 -0.91 2.33 -4.97
CA LEU A 58 -1.71 1.61 -5.96
C LEU A 58 -1.60 2.17 -7.37
N GLU A 59 -1.53 3.49 -7.55
CA GLU A 59 -1.36 4.09 -8.88
C GLU A 59 0.05 3.89 -9.45
N ILE A 60 1.05 3.73 -8.59
CA ILE A 60 2.41 3.36 -9.01
C ILE A 60 2.44 1.90 -9.45
N GLU A 61 1.81 1.02 -8.69
CA GLU A 61 1.70 -0.40 -9.01
C GLU A 61 0.89 -0.64 -10.29
N ALA A 62 -0.22 0.07 -10.47
CA ALA A 62 -1.05 0.00 -11.66
C ALA A 62 -0.42 0.71 -12.87
N GLY A 63 0.52 1.63 -12.63
CA GLY A 63 1.18 2.44 -13.67
C GLY A 63 0.29 3.52 -14.27
N ASN A 64 -0.92 3.75 -13.74
CA ASN A 64 -1.86 4.76 -14.18
C ASN A 64 -2.55 5.45 -12.99
N TYR A 65 -2.98 6.68 -13.22
CA TYR A 65 -3.76 7.49 -12.28
C TYR A 65 -5.11 6.82 -11.97
N LEU A 66 -5.46 6.68 -10.68
CA LEU A 66 -6.61 5.87 -10.24
C LEU A 66 -7.79 6.68 -9.69
N PHE A 67 -7.61 7.99 -9.45
CA PHE A 67 -8.59 8.86 -8.76
C PHE A 67 -9.04 10.06 -9.60
N SER A 68 -8.56 10.17 -10.84
CA SER A 68 -9.00 11.15 -11.81
C SER A 68 -10.49 10.94 -12.03
N SER A 69 -11.30 11.99 -11.86
CA SER A 69 -12.75 11.90 -12.05
C SER A 69 -13.01 11.21 -13.38
N GLN A 70 -13.53 9.99 -13.32
CA GLN A 70 -13.91 9.27 -14.51
C GLN A 70 -14.89 10.17 -15.25
N LYS A 71 -14.51 10.70 -16.41
CA LYS A 71 -15.45 10.60 -17.52
C LYS A 71 -15.59 9.11 -17.72
N GLU A 72 -16.57 8.52 -17.07
CA GLU A 72 -17.09 7.23 -17.46
C GLU A 72 -17.60 7.38 -18.89
N THR A 73 -16.70 7.28 -19.87
CA THR A 73 -17.07 6.82 -21.19
C THR A 73 -17.06 5.30 -21.13
N PHE A 74 -17.98 4.74 -20.34
CA PHE A 74 -18.59 3.50 -20.80
C PHE A 74 -19.40 3.91 -22.03
N PRO A 75 -19.15 3.35 -23.23
CA PRO A 75 -20.18 3.37 -24.24
C PRO A 75 -21.35 2.60 -23.62
N GLU A 76 -22.33 3.34 -23.15
CA GLU A 76 -23.60 2.82 -22.71
C GLU A 76 -24.29 2.24 -23.94
N SER A 77 -24.01 0.97 -24.22
CA SER A 77 -24.89 0.02 -24.89
C SER A 77 -24.11 -1.25 -25.20
N GLU A 78 -24.64 -2.38 -24.72
CA GLU A 78 -24.51 -3.64 -25.45
C GLU A 78 -24.89 -3.38 -26.92
N ILE A 79 -23.91 -3.29 -27.80
CA ILE A 79 -24.13 -3.42 -29.23
C ILE A 79 -23.28 -4.61 -29.65
N LEU A 80 -24.00 -5.72 -29.88
CA LEU A 80 -23.67 -6.80 -30.80
C LEU A 80 -22.44 -6.47 -31.66
N LEU A 81 -21.38 -7.26 -31.50
CA LEU A 81 -20.15 -7.16 -32.29
C LEU A 81 -20.48 -7.21 -33.79
N ASP A 82 -20.68 -6.05 -34.40
CA ASP A 82 -20.70 -5.89 -35.86
C ASP A 82 -19.24 -5.91 -36.33
N PRO A 83 -18.80 -6.96 -37.07
CA PRO A 83 -17.44 -7.07 -37.57
C PRO A 83 -17.01 -5.87 -38.44
N SER A 84 -17.97 -5.13 -39.01
CA SER A 84 -17.74 -3.95 -39.83
C SER A 84 -17.23 -2.76 -39.02
N ASN A 85 -17.66 -2.62 -37.76
CA ASN A 85 -17.19 -1.56 -36.86
C ASN A 85 -15.78 -1.86 -36.34
N LEU A 86 -15.48 -3.13 -36.07
CA LEU A 86 -14.13 -3.56 -35.71
C LEU A 86 -13.15 -3.27 -36.86
N LEU A 87 -13.49 -3.66 -38.09
CA LEU A 87 -12.64 -3.42 -39.26
C LEU A 87 -12.47 -1.92 -39.56
N ARG A 88 -13.54 -1.11 -39.42
CA ARG A 88 -13.46 0.34 -39.58
C ARG A 88 -12.56 1.00 -38.52
N SER A 89 -12.58 0.51 -37.28
CA SER A 89 -11.69 1.00 -36.21
C SER A 89 -10.22 0.64 -36.47
N VAL A 90 -9.95 -0.55 -37.01
CA VAL A 90 -8.60 -1.00 -37.39
C VAL A 90 -8.06 -0.17 -38.55
N LEU A 91 -8.89 0.12 -39.56
CA LEU A 91 -8.50 0.94 -40.71
C LEU A 91 -8.34 2.44 -40.38
N ALA A 92 -9.10 2.96 -39.41
CA ALA A 92 -8.96 4.34 -38.91
C ALA A 92 -7.68 4.52 -38.07
N ASN A 93 -7.23 3.47 -37.38
CA ASN A 93 -5.98 3.47 -36.61
C ASN A 93 -4.72 3.45 -37.49
N GLU A 94 -4.79 2.99 -38.74
CA GLU A 94 -3.65 3.09 -39.68
C GLU A 94 -3.47 4.50 -40.25
N SER A 95 -4.54 5.29 -40.36
CA SER A 95 -4.53 6.61 -41.01
C SER A 95 -4.26 7.79 -40.05
N THR A 96 -4.08 7.54 -38.75
CA THR A 96 -3.91 8.59 -37.72
C THR A 96 -2.63 8.46 -36.88
N ARG A 97 -1.62 7.72 -37.36
CA ARG A 97 -0.30 7.53 -36.70
C ARG A 97 0.56 8.79 -36.46
N ASP A 98 0.00 9.99 -36.49
CA ASP A 98 0.75 11.25 -36.32
C ASP A 98 0.31 12.10 -35.10
N LYS A 99 -0.29 11.48 -34.08
CA LYS A 99 -0.38 12.09 -32.74
C LYS A 99 0.02 11.08 -31.68
N THR A 100 1.21 11.28 -31.14
CA THR A 100 1.75 10.55 -29.98
C THR A 100 0.96 10.90 -28.72
N ASP A 101 -0.18 10.25 -28.48
CA ASP A 101 -0.74 10.11 -27.13
C ASP A 101 0.06 9.02 -26.42
N THR A 102 1.22 9.39 -25.88
CA THR A 102 1.86 8.55 -24.86
C THR A 102 0.94 8.52 -23.64
N PRO A 103 0.56 7.34 -23.11
CA PRO A 103 -0.23 7.25 -21.88
C PRO A 103 0.40 8.14 -20.80
N SER A 104 -0.41 9.00 -20.18
CA SER A 104 0.07 9.91 -19.13
C SER A 104 0.61 9.08 -17.97
N LEU A 105 1.93 9.00 -17.86
CA LEU A 105 2.59 8.23 -16.81
C LEU A 105 2.34 8.87 -15.45
N VAL A 106 2.15 8.03 -14.43
CA VAL A 106 2.09 8.49 -13.04
C VAL A 106 3.42 9.12 -12.66
N ARG A 107 3.34 10.26 -11.97
CA ARG A 107 4.50 10.98 -11.44
C ARG A 107 4.55 10.81 -9.93
N TYR A 108 5.74 10.50 -9.41
CA TYR A 108 5.95 10.32 -7.99
C TYR A 108 5.58 11.56 -7.21
N ASN A 109 4.85 11.37 -6.13
CA ASN A 109 4.43 12.44 -5.25
C ASN A 109 4.39 12.00 -3.79
N TYR A 110 4.24 12.96 -2.88
CA TYR A 110 4.31 12.69 -1.45
C TYR A 110 3.16 11.82 -0.91
N LEU A 111 2.05 11.68 -1.64
CA LEU A 111 0.96 10.79 -1.25
C LEU A 111 1.38 9.32 -1.37
N HIS A 112 2.34 8.99 -2.24
CA HIS A 112 2.82 7.60 -2.40
C HIS A 112 3.46 7.07 -1.12
N ASP A 113 4.36 7.84 -0.51
CA ASP A 113 4.98 7.45 0.77
C ASP A 113 3.94 7.40 1.91
N LEU A 114 2.95 8.29 1.91
CA LEU A 114 1.85 8.27 2.88
C LEU A 114 0.95 7.05 2.71
N GLU A 115 0.67 6.67 1.46
CA GLU A 115 -0.09 5.48 1.14
C GLU A 115 0.67 4.22 1.57
N SER A 116 2.00 4.18 1.40
CA SER A 116 2.83 3.10 1.93
C SER A 116 2.75 2.99 3.46
N LEU A 117 2.81 4.11 4.19
CA LEU A 117 2.60 4.11 5.65
C LEU A 117 1.18 3.62 6.02
N PHE A 118 0.17 4.02 5.26
CA PHE A 118 -1.20 3.53 5.43
C PHE A 118 -1.29 2.02 5.21
N TRP A 119 -0.65 1.46 4.19
CA TRP A 119 -0.63 0.01 3.96
C TRP A 119 0.14 -0.75 5.03
N ILE A 120 1.21 -0.18 5.62
CA ILE A 120 1.89 -0.74 6.79
C ILE A 120 0.95 -0.78 8.01
N LEU A 121 0.20 0.28 8.26
CA LEU A 121 -0.81 0.30 9.33
C LEU A 121 -1.86 -0.79 9.11
N MET A 122 -2.41 -0.88 7.90
CA MET A 122 -3.38 -1.93 7.55
C MET A 122 -2.77 -3.31 7.74
N TYR A 123 -1.55 -3.55 7.27
CA TYR A 123 -0.84 -4.83 7.43
C TYR A 123 -0.80 -5.25 8.90
N PHE A 124 -0.37 -4.38 9.82
CA PHE A 124 -0.35 -4.68 11.25
C PHE A 124 -1.74 -4.95 11.83
N LEU A 125 -2.79 -4.23 11.41
CA LEU A 125 -4.17 -4.50 11.85
C LEU A 125 -4.65 -5.92 11.51
N PHE A 126 -4.15 -6.52 10.44
CA PHE A 126 -4.52 -7.89 10.04
C PHE A 126 -3.61 -8.98 10.60
N ILE A 127 -2.31 -8.71 10.74
CA ILE A 127 -1.33 -9.72 11.18
C ILE A 127 -1.10 -9.74 12.68
N MET A 128 -1.44 -8.66 13.42
CA MET A 128 -1.30 -8.61 14.87
C MET A 128 -2.60 -9.00 15.58
N HIS A 129 -2.49 -9.50 16.80
CA HIS A 129 -3.61 -9.86 17.66
C HIS A 129 -3.29 -9.47 19.11
N PRO A 130 -4.27 -9.01 19.91
CA PRO A 130 -4.07 -8.82 21.34
C PRO A 130 -3.61 -10.12 22.02
N GLU A 131 -2.54 -10.06 22.82
CA GLU A 131 -1.96 -11.25 23.48
C GLU A 131 -2.94 -11.95 24.43
N ASP A 132 -3.87 -11.18 24.99
CA ASP A 132 -4.85 -11.62 25.99
C ASP A 132 -6.24 -11.92 25.42
N ASP A 133 -6.43 -11.83 24.09
CA ASP A 133 -7.67 -12.24 23.43
C ASP A 133 -7.62 -13.72 23.00
N GLU A 134 -8.78 -14.35 22.88
CA GLU A 134 -8.90 -15.72 22.37
C GLU A 134 -8.54 -15.77 20.87
N LEU A 135 -7.56 -16.61 20.55
CA LEU A 135 -7.09 -16.82 19.18
C LEU A 135 -7.18 -18.31 18.82
N ASP A 136 -8.28 -18.70 18.19
CA ASP A 136 -8.49 -20.06 17.68
C ASP A 136 -8.18 -20.19 16.18
N GLU A 137 -8.13 -21.43 15.69
CA GLU A 137 -7.84 -21.72 14.29
C GLU A 137 -8.86 -21.12 13.30
N ALA A 138 -10.12 -20.97 13.71
CA ALA A 138 -11.17 -20.42 12.87
C ALA A 138 -11.00 -18.91 12.70
N ILE A 139 -10.67 -18.18 13.77
CA ILE A 139 -10.32 -16.76 13.77
C ILE A 139 -9.07 -16.54 12.92
N ILE A 140 -8.00 -17.32 13.14
CA ILE A 140 -6.77 -17.25 12.34
C ILE A 140 -7.10 -17.46 10.86
N SER A 141 -7.82 -18.52 10.52
CA SER A 141 -8.17 -18.86 9.14
C SER A 141 -9.02 -17.79 8.47
N HIS A 142 -10.01 -17.23 9.19
CA HIS A 142 -10.85 -16.16 8.70
C HIS A 142 -10.02 -14.90 8.41
N ARG A 143 -9.20 -14.47 9.37
CA ARG A 143 -8.35 -13.28 9.25
C ARG A 143 -7.33 -13.43 8.14
N MET A 144 -6.66 -14.57 8.03
CA MET A 144 -5.67 -14.83 6.98
C MET A 144 -6.31 -14.88 5.58
N ARG A 145 -7.55 -15.36 5.45
CA ARG A 145 -8.29 -15.28 4.19
C ARG A 145 -8.56 -13.83 3.78
N LYS A 146 -8.97 -12.97 4.72
CA LYS A 146 -9.16 -11.54 4.46
C LYS A 146 -7.83 -10.85 4.15
N PHE A 147 -6.79 -11.12 4.94
CA PHE A 147 -5.45 -10.61 4.70
C PHE A 147 -4.98 -10.92 3.28
N ARG A 148 -5.08 -12.17 2.81
CA ARG A 148 -4.69 -12.56 1.43
C ARG A 148 -5.53 -11.91 0.33
N LYS A 149 -6.79 -11.55 0.62
CA LYS A 149 -7.65 -10.80 -0.31
C LYS A 149 -7.17 -9.35 -0.45
N LEU A 150 -6.68 -8.74 0.64
CA LEU A 150 -6.20 -7.36 0.64
C LEU A 150 -4.72 -7.25 0.24
N PHE A 151 -3.90 -8.23 0.61
CA PHE A 151 -2.46 -8.30 0.34
C PHE A 151 -2.15 -9.60 -0.41
N PRO A 152 -2.51 -9.70 -1.70
CA PRO A 152 -2.22 -10.90 -2.47
C PRO A 152 -0.71 -11.05 -2.65
N SER A 153 -0.17 -12.21 -2.28
CA SER A 153 1.22 -12.55 -2.58
C SER A 153 1.41 -12.58 -4.10
N SER A 154 2.49 -11.98 -4.60
CA SER A 154 2.82 -11.87 -6.03
C SER A 154 3.09 -13.21 -6.76
N LEU A 155 2.70 -14.35 -6.17
CA LEU A 155 3.16 -15.69 -6.53
C LEU A 155 2.06 -16.73 -6.72
N GLY A 156 0.77 -16.39 -6.88
CA GLY A 156 -0.16 -17.51 -7.12
C GLY A 156 -1.66 -17.35 -7.33
N PHE A 157 -2.22 -16.19 -7.66
CA PHE A 157 -3.63 -16.18 -8.09
C PHE A 157 -3.82 -15.24 -9.28
N GLU A 158 -3.90 -15.82 -10.47
CA GLU A 158 -4.17 -15.15 -11.75
C GLU A 158 -5.64 -14.69 -11.88
N ASP A 159 -6.51 -15.05 -10.94
CA ASP A 159 -7.97 -14.94 -11.09
C ASP A 159 -8.60 -13.66 -10.51
N PHE A 160 -7.85 -12.79 -9.84
CA PHE A 160 -8.35 -11.48 -9.41
C PHE A 160 -7.43 -10.38 -9.95
N PRO A 161 -7.96 -9.24 -10.45
CA PRO A 161 -7.12 -8.09 -10.74
C PRO A 161 -6.32 -7.80 -9.47
N TYR A 162 -4.99 -7.88 -9.59
CA TYR A 162 -4.03 -8.06 -8.49
C TYR A 162 -4.19 -7.08 -7.31
N ASN A 163 -5.00 -6.02 -7.43
CA ASN A 163 -5.25 -5.02 -6.40
C ASN A 163 -6.70 -4.58 -6.22
N GLY A 164 -7.69 -5.29 -6.76
CA GLY A 164 -9.09 -4.85 -6.76
C GLY A 164 -9.60 -4.48 -5.35
N ALA A 165 -9.32 -5.31 -4.34
CA ALA A 165 -9.76 -5.05 -2.98
C ALA A 165 -9.07 -3.83 -2.34
N ARG A 166 -7.77 -3.61 -2.58
CA ARG A 166 -7.06 -2.42 -2.08
C ARG A 166 -7.57 -1.14 -2.74
N ILE A 167 -7.76 -1.19 -4.06
CA ILE A 167 -8.30 -0.07 -4.84
C ILE A 167 -9.70 0.29 -4.34
N GLU A 168 -10.60 -0.68 -4.22
CA GLU A 168 -11.96 -0.44 -3.73
C GLU A 168 -11.97 0.05 -2.27
N PHE A 169 -11.10 -0.48 -1.42
CA PHE A 169 -10.95 0.01 -0.05
C PHE A 169 -10.53 1.47 -0.01
N LEU A 170 -9.49 1.85 -0.77
CA LEU A 170 -8.96 3.21 -0.79
C LEU A 170 -9.92 4.19 -1.48
N ARG A 171 -10.69 3.72 -2.49
CA ARG A 171 -11.79 4.48 -3.12
C ARG A 171 -13.00 4.69 -2.19
N GLY A 172 -13.01 4.07 -1.02
CA GLY A 172 -14.07 4.27 -0.04
C GLY A 172 -15.31 3.41 -0.28
N ASN A 173 -15.19 2.26 -0.95
CA ASN A 173 -16.29 1.33 -1.11
C ASN A 173 -16.73 0.82 0.27
N ALA A 174 -17.95 1.21 0.69
CA ALA A 174 -18.45 0.92 2.03
C ALA A 174 -18.59 -0.58 2.31
N GLY A 175 -18.99 -1.38 1.29
CA GLY A 175 -19.11 -2.82 1.43
C GLY A 175 -17.75 -3.49 1.66
N VAL A 176 -16.74 -3.06 0.89
CA VAL A 176 -15.36 -3.56 1.03
C VAL A 176 -14.75 -3.12 2.36
N GLN A 177 -14.89 -1.84 2.75
CA GLN A 177 -14.38 -1.35 4.03
C GLN A 177 -15.03 -2.09 5.22
N LEU A 178 -16.34 -2.34 5.16
CA LEU A 178 -17.06 -3.09 6.20
C LEU A 178 -16.64 -4.57 6.25
N GLU A 179 -16.45 -5.20 5.09
CA GLU A 179 -15.98 -6.59 5.00
C GLU A 179 -14.63 -6.79 5.69
N PHE A 180 -13.72 -5.84 5.51
CA PHE A 180 -12.41 -5.88 6.14
C PHE A 180 -12.46 -5.48 7.60
N ALA A 181 -13.31 -4.50 7.94
CA ALA A 181 -13.48 -4.04 9.31
C ALA A 181 -13.97 -5.14 10.26
N SER A 182 -14.85 -6.02 9.80
CA SER A 182 -15.39 -7.12 10.61
C SER A 182 -14.38 -8.23 10.92
N SER A 183 -13.19 -8.20 10.31
CA SER A 183 -12.15 -9.21 10.52
C SER A 183 -11.01 -8.75 11.43
N VAL A 184 -11.06 -7.50 11.89
CA VAL A 184 -10.07 -6.93 12.80
C VAL A 184 -10.58 -7.08 14.25
N PRO A 185 -9.72 -7.40 15.24
CA PRO A 185 -10.14 -7.49 16.65
C PRO A 185 -10.83 -6.22 17.14
N GLU A 186 -11.84 -6.36 18.00
CA GLU A 186 -12.61 -5.22 18.54
C GLU A 186 -11.69 -4.19 19.23
N ARG A 187 -10.61 -4.65 19.88
CA ARG A 187 -9.63 -3.77 20.52
C ARG A 187 -8.92 -2.84 19.54
N PHE A 188 -8.84 -3.19 18.27
CA PHE A 188 -8.24 -2.37 17.22
C PHE A 188 -9.27 -1.49 16.50
N ARG A 189 -10.56 -1.50 16.91
CA ARG A 189 -11.64 -0.78 16.22
C ARG A 189 -11.36 0.70 16.06
N VAL A 190 -10.82 1.38 17.09
CA VAL A 190 -10.48 2.81 17.02
C VAL A 190 -9.33 3.06 16.02
N THR A 191 -8.30 2.22 16.04
CA THR A 191 -7.18 2.29 15.09
C THR A 191 -7.64 2.04 13.65
N LEU A 192 -8.59 1.12 13.45
CA LEU A 192 -9.18 0.86 12.14
C LEU A 192 -10.09 2.00 11.65
N GLN A 193 -10.86 2.62 12.55
CA GLN A 193 -11.64 3.82 12.23
C GLN A 193 -10.71 4.96 11.78
N PHE A 194 -9.56 5.11 12.43
CA PHE A 194 -8.53 6.03 12.00
C PHE A 194 -7.98 5.67 10.61
N ALA A 195 -7.62 4.41 10.36
CA ALA A 195 -7.18 3.98 9.04
C ALA A 195 -8.22 4.30 7.95
N THR A 196 -9.51 4.15 8.28
CA THR A 196 -10.62 4.49 7.37
C THR A 196 -10.70 6.00 7.11
N PHE A 197 -10.43 6.83 8.12
CA PHE A 197 -10.32 8.28 7.96
C PHE A 197 -9.13 8.67 7.07
N ILE A 198 -7.96 8.06 7.28
CA ILE A 198 -6.78 8.26 6.41
C ILE A 198 -7.12 7.89 4.97
N ALA A 199 -7.77 6.75 4.74
CA ALA A 199 -8.15 6.32 3.38
C ALA A 199 -9.06 7.34 2.69
N LYS A 200 -10.07 7.87 3.39
CA LYS A 200 -10.95 8.93 2.86
C LYS A 200 -10.17 10.20 2.53
N PHE A 201 -9.21 10.56 3.36
CA PHE A 201 -8.38 11.73 3.15
C PHE A 201 -7.41 11.55 1.97
N LEU A 202 -6.69 10.42 1.91
CA LEU A 202 -5.82 10.04 0.79
C LEU A 202 -6.58 10.08 -0.53
N LYS A 203 -7.78 9.49 -0.59
CA LYS A 203 -8.65 9.56 -1.77
C LYS A 203 -8.88 11.00 -2.23
N LYS A 204 -9.32 11.89 -1.32
CA LYS A 204 -9.60 13.30 -1.65
C LYS A 204 -8.37 14.03 -2.16
N GLU A 205 -7.20 13.74 -1.58
CA GLU A 205 -5.95 14.36 -2.00
C GLU A 205 -5.47 13.83 -3.35
N TYR A 206 -5.63 12.53 -3.62
CA TYR A 206 -5.39 11.98 -4.95
C TYR A 206 -6.33 12.61 -5.98
N GLU A 207 -7.64 12.67 -5.71
CA GLU A 207 -8.62 13.34 -6.58
C GLU A 207 -8.21 14.80 -6.88
N ARG A 208 -7.79 15.54 -5.84
CA ARG A 208 -7.33 16.94 -5.98
C ARG A 208 -6.05 17.04 -6.84
N VAL A 209 -5.05 16.20 -6.56
CA VAL A 209 -3.76 16.20 -7.26
C VAL A 209 -3.96 15.77 -8.71
N GLU A 210 -4.79 14.77 -8.98
CA GLU A 210 -5.04 14.25 -10.32
C GLU A 210 -5.91 15.19 -11.17
N ALA A 211 -6.91 15.85 -10.59
CA ALA A 211 -7.69 16.88 -11.27
C ALA A 211 -6.86 18.12 -11.67
N SER A 212 -5.75 18.36 -10.98
CA SER A 212 -4.88 19.51 -11.22
C SER A 212 -3.98 19.27 -12.45
N SER A 213 -4.34 19.90 -13.58
CA SER A 213 -3.70 19.73 -14.89
C SER A 213 -2.34 20.42 -15.02
N GLN A 214 -1.88 21.19 -14.02
CA GLN A 214 -0.74 22.10 -14.18
C GLN A 214 0.51 21.68 -13.40
N LEU A 215 1.64 21.77 -14.11
CA LEU A 215 3.03 21.65 -13.68
C LEU A 215 3.45 22.78 -12.72
N THR A 216 2.69 23.07 -11.66
CA THR A 216 3.14 24.01 -10.64
C THR A 216 3.97 23.28 -9.59
N THR A 217 5.05 23.92 -9.15
CA THR A 217 5.93 23.46 -8.06
C THR A 217 5.20 23.33 -6.72
N ASP A 218 3.96 23.82 -6.64
CA ASP A 218 3.09 23.84 -5.45
C ASP A 218 1.94 22.80 -5.51
N LYS A 219 2.03 21.82 -6.42
CA LYS A 219 0.98 20.79 -6.59
C LYS A 219 0.78 19.92 -5.35
N TYR A 220 1.83 19.74 -4.55
CA TYR A 220 1.89 18.74 -3.48
C TYR A 220 1.97 19.39 -2.11
N SER A 221 0.82 19.46 -1.44
CA SER A 221 0.63 20.07 -0.14
C SER A 221 1.31 19.27 0.99
N SER A 222 1.81 19.97 2.01
CA SER A 222 2.23 19.38 3.30
C SER A 222 1.05 19.05 4.24
N GLU A 223 -0.14 19.56 3.94
CA GLU A 223 -1.33 19.40 4.78
C GLU A 223 -1.65 17.94 5.15
N PRO A 224 -1.48 16.95 4.24
CA PRO A 224 -1.57 15.53 4.58
C PRO A 224 -0.72 15.11 5.78
N TYR A 225 0.54 15.55 5.82
CA TYR A 225 1.47 15.20 6.88
C TYR A 225 1.09 15.90 8.19
N LYS A 226 0.73 17.18 8.11
CA LYS A 226 0.29 17.95 9.30
C LYS A 226 -0.98 17.38 9.91
N LEU A 227 -1.94 17.00 9.08
CA LEU A 227 -3.19 16.39 9.54
C LEU A 227 -2.91 15.06 10.25
N LEU A 228 -2.06 14.21 9.67
CA LEU A 228 -1.67 12.95 10.29
C LEU A 228 -1.00 13.18 11.66
N HIS A 229 -0.08 14.15 11.75
CA HIS A 229 0.55 14.53 13.01
C HIS A 229 -0.47 15.02 14.05
N SER A 230 -1.37 15.95 13.68
CA SER A 230 -2.39 16.47 14.61
C SER A 230 -3.29 15.37 15.16
N TYR A 231 -3.57 14.34 14.36
CA TYR A 231 -4.37 13.21 14.82
C TYR A 231 -3.61 12.28 15.75
N LEU A 232 -2.31 12.05 15.49
CA LEU A 232 -1.45 11.30 16.42
C LEU A 232 -1.39 12.00 17.78
N ASP A 233 -1.33 13.33 17.81
CA ASP A 233 -1.38 14.10 19.06
C ASP A 233 -2.72 13.90 19.81
N VAL A 234 -3.84 13.85 19.07
CA VAL A 234 -5.17 13.56 19.63
C VAL A 234 -5.24 12.13 20.17
N LEU A 235 -4.73 11.13 19.44
CA LEU A 235 -4.69 9.74 19.90
C LEU A 235 -3.80 9.57 21.14
N ALA A 236 -2.62 10.19 21.14
CA ALA A 236 -1.70 10.14 22.27
C ALA A 236 -2.29 10.82 23.52
N SER A 237 -3.13 11.83 23.32
CA SER A 237 -3.84 12.55 24.39
C SER A 237 -5.15 11.88 24.81
N ALA A 238 -5.66 10.92 24.04
CA ALA A 238 -6.92 10.25 24.31
C ALA A 238 -6.74 9.28 25.49
N LYS A 239 -7.39 9.58 26.61
CA LYS A 239 -7.41 8.71 27.80
C LYS A 239 -8.30 7.47 27.62
N GLU A 240 -9.18 7.48 26.63
CA GLU A 240 -10.15 6.42 26.36
C GLU A 240 -10.16 6.08 24.86
N GLY A 241 -10.22 4.79 24.53
CA GLY A 241 -10.52 4.28 23.19
C GLY A 241 -9.34 3.68 22.41
N VAL A 242 -8.10 4.13 22.62
CA VAL A 242 -6.93 3.51 21.98
C VAL A 242 -6.38 2.41 22.89
N TRP A 243 -6.43 1.17 22.40
CA TRP A 243 -5.85 0.05 23.13
C TRP A 243 -4.34 -0.02 22.88
N LEU A 244 -3.56 -0.02 23.96
CA LEU A 244 -2.08 -0.03 23.96
C LEU A 244 -1.50 -1.30 24.61
N GLY A 245 -2.26 -2.40 24.61
CA GLY A 245 -1.82 -3.66 25.19
C GLY A 245 -0.78 -4.37 24.32
N LYS A 246 -0.28 -5.51 24.84
CA LYS A 246 0.70 -6.33 24.13
C LYS A 246 0.06 -7.05 22.96
N VAL A 247 0.72 -7.04 21.82
CA VAL A 247 0.29 -7.74 20.61
C VAL A 247 1.21 -8.91 20.30
N VAL A 248 0.64 -9.94 19.68
CA VAL A 248 1.34 -11.08 19.10
C VAL A 248 1.05 -11.16 17.61
N GLU A 249 2.01 -11.65 16.84
CA GLU A 249 1.82 -11.91 15.41
C GLU A 249 1.06 -13.22 15.22
N ILE A 250 0.09 -13.23 14.29
CA ILE A 250 -0.69 -14.42 13.95
C ILE A 250 0.18 -15.38 13.15
N PRO A 251 0.22 -16.68 13.51
CA PRO A 251 1.01 -17.66 12.77
C PRO A 251 0.47 -17.87 11.35
N GLU A 252 1.30 -17.60 10.34
CA GLU A 252 0.95 -17.82 8.92
C GLU A 252 0.69 -19.30 8.59
N LYS A 253 1.25 -20.23 9.39
CA LYS A 253 1.35 -21.67 9.12
C LYS A 253 0.10 -22.52 9.41
N LEU A 254 -0.95 -21.97 10.02
CA LEU A 254 -2.12 -22.77 10.43
C LEU A 254 -3.11 -23.07 9.30
N VAL A 255 -2.82 -22.67 8.05
CA VAL A 255 -3.65 -23.00 6.90
C VAL A 255 -2.79 -23.67 5.83
N GLY A 256 -2.68 -25.00 5.92
CA GLY A 256 -1.94 -25.78 4.93
C GLY A 256 -1.81 -27.26 5.27
N GLY A 257 -2.93 -27.98 5.32
CA GLY A 257 -2.90 -29.42 5.06
C GLY A 257 -2.53 -29.64 3.60
N THR A 258 -1.24 -29.83 3.30
CA THR A 258 -0.64 -30.67 2.25
C THR A 258 0.81 -30.26 2.00
N ASN A 259 1.70 -31.22 2.18
CA ASN A 259 3.15 -31.11 2.06
C ASN A 259 3.56 -30.67 0.65
N GLY A 260 4.18 -29.50 0.53
CA GLY A 260 4.76 -29.03 -0.74
C GLY A 260 5.29 -27.60 -0.74
N SER A 261 4.87 -26.73 0.17
CA SER A 261 5.29 -25.31 0.22
C SER A 261 6.43 -25.00 1.21
N GLU A 262 6.90 -26.00 1.97
CA GLU A 262 7.84 -25.83 3.08
C GLU A 262 9.20 -25.24 2.67
N GLN A 263 9.60 -25.39 1.40
CA GLN A 263 10.93 -25.00 0.93
C GLN A 263 11.03 -23.54 0.46
N SER A 264 9.91 -22.91 0.12
CA SER A 264 9.89 -21.56 -0.46
C SER A 264 9.82 -20.45 0.61
N THR A 265 8.94 -20.62 1.61
CA THR A 265 8.77 -19.65 2.70
C THR A 265 9.89 -19.72 3.74
N ALA A 266 10.45 -20.92 3.98
CA ALA A 266 11.66 -21.07 4.79
C ALA A 266 12.87 -20.34 4.17
N ASN A 267 12.95 -20.26 2.84
CA ASN A 267 14.00 -19.52 2.16
C ASN A 267 13.82 -18.00 2.26
N ALA A 268 12.60 -17.48 2.23
CA ALA A 268 12.35 -16.05 2.43
C ALA A 268 12.68 -15.61 3.88
N LYS A 269 12.26 -16.41 4.87
CA LYS A 269 12.56 -16.15 6.29
C LYS A 269 14.04 -16.30 6.62
N ARG A 270 14.72 -17.35 6.12
CA ARG A 270 16.18 -17.49 6.27
C ARG A 270 16.95 -16.34 5.62
N LYS A 271 16.52 -15.87 4.44
CA LYS A 271 17.21 -14.78 3.76
C LYS A 271 17.08 -13.45 4.53
N ALA A 272 15.95 -13.23 5.22
CA ALA A 272 15.78 -12.07 6.11
C ALA A 272 16.63 -12.19 7.40
N GLU A 273 16.71 -13.38 8.02
CA GLU A 273 17.51 -13.64 9.23
C GLU A 273 19.03 -13.64 8.94
N GLU A 274 19.46 -14.13 7.78
CA GLU A 274 20.87 -14.18 7.36
C GLU A 274 21.41 -12.78 7.01
N LEU A 275 20.57 -11.89 6.46
CA LEU A 275 20.90 -10.48 6.23
C LEU A 275 21.03 -9.67 7.53
N LEU A 276 20.34 -10.07 8.59
CA LEU A 276 20.48 -9.51 9.95
C LEU A 276 21.78 -9.97 10.61
N SER A 277 22.12 -11.26 10.52
CA SER A 277 23.33 -11.82 11.15
C SER A 277 24.65 -11.35 10.50
N ILE A 278 24.67 -11.15 9.18
CA ILE A 278 25.88 -10.65 8.47
C ILE A 278 26.19 -9.18 8.82
N LYS A 279 25.19 -8.38 9.24
CA LYS A 279 25.39 -6.99 9.68
C LYS A 279 25.91 -6.88 11.12
N GLU A 280 25.63 -7.83 12.00
CA GLU A 280 26.19 -7.85 13.36
C GLU A 280 27.66 -8.31 13.38
N GLY A 281 28.04 -9.27 12.52
CA GLY A 281 29.42 -9.78 12.45
C GLY A 281 30.47 -8.81 11.88
N LYS A 282 30.05 -7.77 11.14
CA LYS A 282 30.99 -6.77 10.58
C LYS A 282 31.24 -5.56 11.48
N ARG A 283 30.45 -5.36 12.54
CA ARG A 283 30.70 -4.30 13.54
C ARG A 283 31.62 -4.72 14.70
N SER A 284 31.89 -6.03 14.89
CA SER A 284 32.78 -6.50 15.95
C SER A 284 34.25 -6.75 15.52
N ARG A 285 34.62 -6.44 14.27
CA ARG A 285 36.00 -6.62 13.76
C ARG A 285 36.73 -5.34 13.35
N GLN A 286 36.24 -4.18 13.77
CA GLN A 286 37.02 -2.94 13.79
C GLN A 286 36.91 -2.31 15.18
N GLY A 287 37.57 -2.97 16.14
CA GLY A 287 38.01 -2.43 17.41
C GLY A 287 39.48 -2.79 17.55
#